data_AF-A0A5B7E8T5-F1
#
_entry.id   AF-A0A5B7E8T5-F1
#
_cell.length_a   1.000
_cell.length_b   1.000
_cell.length_c   1.000
_cell.angle_alpha   90.00
_cell.angle_beta   90.00
_cell.angle_gamma   90.00
#
_symmetry.space_group_name_H-M   'P 1'
#
loop_
_entity.id
_entity.type
_entity.pdbx_description
1 polymer ?
#
loop_
_entity_poly.entity_id
_entity_poly.type
_entity_poly.pdbx_seq_one_letter_code
_entity_poly.pdbx_strand_id
1 'polypeptide(L)' 'MQLAISKVNLQVTVVDYDRIGTSEPIGRCVLGMNASGTELRHWSDMLASPRRPIAQWHTLKDPEEADAILTQK' A
#
# COMPACT_ATOMS: atom_id res chain seq x y z
N MET A 1 -20.54 1.27 3.84
CA MET A 1 -19.44 1.38 2.87
C MET A 1 -18.16 1.90 3.52
N GLN A 2 -18.16 3.09 4.14
CA GLN A 2 -16.99 3.63 4.89
C GLN A 2 -16.44 2.69 5.98
N LEU A 3 -17.33 1.97 6.67
CA LEU A 3 -16.95 1.02 7.74
C LEU A 3 -16.33 -0.28 7.25
N ALA A 4 -16.53 -0.65 5.98
CA ALA A 4 -15.95 -1.86 5.40
C ALA A 4 -14.53 -1.60 4.91
N ILE A 5 -14.31 -0.42 4.31
CA ILE A 5 -13.01 -0.04 3.75
C ILE A 5 -12.00 0.34 4.85
N SER A 6 -12.44 0.66 6.07
CA SER A 6 -11.52 0.87 7.21
C SER A 6 -10.82 -0.40 7.70
N LYS A 7 -11.20 -1.58 7.20
CA LYS A 7 -10.64 -2.88 7.61
C LYS A 7 -9.83 -3.57 6.51
N VAL A 8 -9.56 -2.89 5.40
CA VAL A 8 -8.76 -3.42 4.30
C VAL A 8 -7.47 -2.63 4.14
N ASN A 9 -6.45 -3.31 3.63
CA ASN A 9 -5.20 -2.71 3.23
C ASN A 9 -4.98 -2.97 1.73
N LEU A 10 -4.33 -2.05 1.04
CA LEU A 10 -3.87 -2.19 -0.34
C LEU A 10 -2.34 -2.25 -0.34
N GLN A 11 -1.80 -3.39 -0.76
CA GLN A 11 -0.37 -3.57 -0.96
C GLN A 11 -0.03 -3.40 -2.44
N VAL A 12 0.94 -2.56 -2.74
CA VAL A 12 1.52 -2.36 -4.07
C VAL A 12 2.98 -2.81 -4.01
N THR A 13 3.35 -3.79 -4.85
CA THR A 13 4.72 -4.30 -4.92
C THR A 13 5.26 -4.06 -6.33
N VAL A 14 6.46 -3.50 -6.41
CA VAL A 14 7.21 -3.40 -7.67
C VAL A 14 8.18 -4.57 -7.69
N VAL A 15 8.16 -5.32 -8.79
CA VAL A 15 8.89 -6.58 -8.95
C VAL A 15 9.76 -6.48 -10.20
N ASP A 16 11.00 -6.93 -10.09
CA ASP A 16 11.85 -7.16 -11.26
C ASP A 16 11.47 -8.49 -11.89
N TYR A 17 10.95 -8.44 -13.12
CA TYR A 17 10.40 -9.62 -13.77
C TYR A 17 11.46 -10.38 -14.55
N ASP A 18 11.79 -11.57 -14.05
CA ASP A 18 12.63 -12.53 -14.76
C ASP A 18 11.81 -13.54 -15.57
N ARG A 19 12.23 -13.73 -16.83
CA ARG A 19 11.62 -14.74 -17.73
C ARG A 19 11.97 -16.17 -17.32
N ILE A 20 13.14 -16.37 -16.70
CA ILE A 20 13.63 -17.66 -16.20
C ILE A 20 14.22 -17.40 -14.82
N GLY A 21 13.67 -18.05 -13.79
CA GLY A 21 14.05 -17.81 -12.39
C GLY A 21 12.84 -17.33 -11.56
N THR A 22 13.14 -16.79 -10.37
CA THR A 22 12.13 -16.20 -9.46
C THR A 22 12.14 -14.69 -9.66
N SER A 23 10.97 -14.09 -9.87
CA SER A 23 10.85 -12.63 -9.92
C SER A 23 10.97 -12.05 -8.50
N GLU A 24 11.91 -11.13 -8.30
CA GLU A 24 12.25 -10.58 -6.99
C GLU A 24 11.60 -9.21 -6.76
N PRO A 25 11.04 -8.94 -5.57
CA PRO A 25 10.48 -7.63 -5.26
C PRO A 25 11.59 -6.59 -5.11
N ILE A 26 11.49 -5.51 -5.88
CA ILE A 26 12.36 -4.32 -5.72
C ILE A 26 11.95 -3.56 -4.45
N GLY A 27 10.65 -3.48 -4.18
CA GLY A 27 10.13 -2.81 -2.99
C GLY A 27 8.61 -2.71 -2.97
N ARG A 28 8.08 -2.21 -1.85
CA ARG A 28 6.65 -2.30 -1.53
C ARG A 28 6.11 -1.04 -0.85
N CYS A 29 4.82 -0.80 -1.03
CA CYS A 29 4.05 0.24 -0.33
C CYS A 29 2.72 -0.37 0.15
N VAL A 30 2.29 -0.01 1.36
CA VAL A 30 1.02 -0.46 1.95
C VAL A 30 0.18 0.74 2.33
N LEU A 31 -1.01 0.84 1.77
CA LEU A 31 -2.03 1.83 2.11
C LEU A 31 -3.14 1.18 2.94
N GLY A 32 -3.71 1.94 3.87
CA GLY A 32 -4.80 1.45 4.71
C GLY A 32 -4.88 2.23 6.01
N MET A 33 -5.81 1.85 6.89
CA MET A 33 -6.00 2.52 8.18
C MET A 33 -4.85 2.29 9.16
N ASN A 34 -4.11 1.19 9.00
CA ASN A 34 -2.95 0.85 9.84
C ASN A 34 -1.62 1.37 9.24
N ALA A 35 -1.67 2.03 8.07
CA ALA A 35 -0.50 2.68 7.52
C ALA A 35 -0.12 3.92 8.34
N SER A 36 1.06 4.47 8.07
CA SER A 36 1.54 5.70 8.70
C SER A 36 2.02 6.70 7.65
N GLY A 37 2.18 7.95 8.04
CA GLY A 37 2.75 8.98 7.16
C GLY A 37 1.97 9.22 5.86
N THR A 38 2.70 9.20 4.75
CA THR A 38 2.23 9.57 3.41
C THR A 38 1.14 8.62 2.89
N GLU A 39 1.24 7.34 3.25
CA GLU A 39 0.34 6.26 2.86
C GLU A 39 -1.03 6.39 3.53
N LEU A 40 -1.04 6.68 4.84
CA LEU A 40 -2.29 6.94 5.58
C LEU A 40 -2.98 8.22 5.10
N ARG A 41 -2.19 9.26 4.79
CA ARG A 41 -2.73 10.50 4.23
C ARG A 41 -3.41 10.24 2.88
N HIS A 42 -2.76 9.52 1.97
CA HIS A 42 -3.34 9.18 0.67
C HIS A 42 -4.63 8.37 0.82
N TRP A 43 -4.64 7.39 1.73
CA TRP A 43 -5.83 6.61 2.05
C TRP A 43 -6.97 7.50 2.58
N SER A 44 -6.66 8.42 3.48
CA SER A 44 -7.62 9.36 4.05
C SER A 44 -8.21 10.30 3.01
N ASP A 45 -7.38 10.84 2.11
CA ASP A 45 -7.80 11.73 1.02
C ASP A 45 -8.74 11.00 0.03
N MET A 46 -8.44 9.73 -0.27
CA MET A 46 -9.32 8.87 -1.08
C MET A 46 -10.68 8.66 -0.40
N LEU A 47 -10.69 8.38 0.90
CA LEU A 47 -11.91 8.18 1.69
C LEU A 47 -12.75 9.45 1.83
N ALA A 48 -12.10 10.62 1.88
CA ALA A 48 -12.74 11.92 1.93
C ALA A 48 -13.29 12.39 0.57
N SER A 49 -12.85 11.77 -0.53
CA SER A 49 -13.17 12.20 -1.89
C SER A 49 -13.84 11.09 -2.73
N PRO A 50 -15.07 10.63 -2.38
CA PRO A 50 -15.74 9.57 -3.10
C PRO A 50 -15.83 9.83 -4.61
N ARG A 51 -15.48 8.81 -5.41
CA ARG A 51 -15.50 8.85 -6.89
C ARG A 51 -14.56 9.88 -7.54
N ARG A 52 -13.68 10.52 -6.76
CA ARG A 52 -12.61 11.37 -7.31
C ARG A 52 -11.28 10.62 -7.25
N PRO A 53 -10.54 10.51 -8.36
CA PRO A 53 -9.22 9.90 -8.33
C PRO A 53 -8.25 10.79 -7.54
N ILE A 54 -7.45 10.17 -6.68
CA ILE A 54 -6.34 10.80 -5.97
C ILE A 54 -5.06 10.12 -6.45
N ALA A 55 -4.06 10.91 -6.85
CA ALA A 55 -2.77 10.42 -7.30
C ALA A 55 -1.67 10.98 -6.39
N GLN A 56 -0.76 10.11 -5.96
CA GLN A 56 0.33 10.50 -5.07
C GLN A 56 1.53 9.57 -5.26
N TRP A 57 2.74 10.15 -5.22
CA TRP A 57 3.99 9.39 -5.21
C TRP A 57 4.25 8.79 -3.82
N HIS A 58 4.88 7.61 -3.80
CA HIS A 58 5.29 6.90 -2.59
C HIS A 58 6.70 6.36 -2.77
N THR A 59 7.51 6.45 -1.72
CA THR A 59 8.81 5.79 -1.66
C THR A 59 8.59 4.30 -1.37
N LEU A 60 9.21 3.43 -2.16
CA LEU A 60 9.17 1.99 -1.89
C LEU A 60 9.99 1.69 -0.63
N LYS A 61 9.43 0.87 0.25
CA LYS A 61 10.11 0.31 1.42
C LYS A 61 10.62 -1.07 1.12
N ASP A 62 11.51 -1.54 1.98
CA ASP A 62 11.91 -2.95 1.98
C ASP A 62 10.67 -3.85 2.05
N PRO A 63 10.59 -4.91 1.22
CA PRO A 63 9.44 -5.81 1.20
C PRO A 63 9.09 -6.38 2.58
N GLU A 64 10.07 -6.81 3.36
CA GLU A 64 9.87 -7.45 4.67
C GLU A 64 9.35 -6.45 5.71
N GLU A 65 9.91 -5.23 5.73
CA GLU A 65 9.42 -4.14 6.59
C GLU A 65 7.96 -3.78 6.28
N ALA A 66 7.59 -3.77 5.00
CA ALA A 66 6.24 -3.48 4.57
C ALA A 66 5.23 -4.60 4.93
N ASP A 67 5.66 -5.87 4.90
CA ASP A 67 4.80 -7.00 5.30
C ASP A 67 4.51 -7.00 6.81
N ALA A 68 5.46 -6.52 7.62
CA ALA A 68 5.25 -6.37 9.06
C ALA A 68 4.02 -5.50 9.37
N ILE A 69 3.74 -4.46 8.56
CA ILE A 69 2.57 -3.58 8.70
C ILE A 69 1.26 -4.36 8.55
N LEU A 70 1.22 -5.35 7.67
CA LEU A 70 0.03 -6.17 7.43
C LEU A 70 -0.22 -7.21 8.53
N THR A 71 0.83 -7.58 9.26
CA THR A 71 0.75 -8.56 10.35
C THR A 71 0.41 -7.93 11.71
N GLN A 72 0.43 -6.59 11.82
CA GLN A 72 -0.04 -5.89 13.01
C GLN A 72 -1.56 -6.07 13.15
N LYS A 73 -1.94 -6.85 14.18
CA LYS A 73 -3.33 -7.10 14.57
C LYS A 73 -3.95 -5.91 15.26
#